data_AF-A0A520J262-F1
#
_entry.id   AF-A0A520J262-F1
#
_cell.length_a   1.000
_cell.length_b   1.000
_cell.length_c   1.000
_cell.angle_alpha   90.00
_cell.angle_beta   90.00
_cell.angle_gamma   90.00
#
_symmetry.space_group_name_H-M   'P 1'
#
loop_
_entity.id
_entity.type
_entity.pdbx_description
1 polymer ?
#
loop_
_entity_poly.entity_id
_entity_poly.type
_entity_poly.pdbx_seq_one_letter_code
_entity_poly.pdbx_strand_id
1 'polypeptide(L)'
;MLGAFGAGYNVNRNKDRFRDLSSSLVLKIPVIGELVTKIYLARFCNTMRLLISTKIPLLRAIAMSRHTIGFYPVEQSLKQVGLEIMAGKSLHLSLQ
;
A
#
# COMPACT_ATOMS: atom_id res chain seq x y z
N MET A 1 -2.60 35.05 32.33
CA MET A 1 -3.80 34.32 31.85
C MET A 1 -4.74 35.34 31.21
N LEU A 2 -5.34 35.03 30.05
CA LEU A 2 -6.32 35.85 29.28
C LEU A 2 -5.83 36.99 28.33
N GLY A 3 -4.77 36.81 27.52
CA GLY A 3 -4.31 37.91 26.65
C GLY A 3 -3.62 37.57 25.32
N ALA A 4 -4.03 36.52 24.59
CA ALA A 4 -3.50 36.28 23.23
C ALA A 4 -4.57 35.72 22.27
N PHE A 5 -5.77 36.29 22.32
CA PHE A 5 -6.73 36.27 21.21
C PHE A 5 -6.26 37.35 20.21
N GLY A 6 -5.78 36.98 19.01
CA GLY A 6 -5.64 37.95 17.91
C GLY A 6 -4.33 37.98 17.10
N ALA A 7 -3.68 36.85 16.80
CA ALA A 7 -2.58 36.84 15.82
C ALA A 7 -2.73 35.71 14.77
N GLY A 8 -3.25 36.06 13.58
CA GLY A 8 -3.10 35.36 12.29
C GLY A 8 -3.95 34.10 12.10
N TYR A 9 -5.08 34.10 11.39
CA TYR A 9 -5.21 34.32 9.95
C TYR A 9 -3.93 33.92 9.15
N ASN A 10 -4.00 32.70 8.59
CA ASN A 10 -3.31 32.24 7.38
C ASN A 10 -1.79 31.98 7.44
N VAL A 11 -1.39 30.75 7.82
CA VAL A 11 -0.14 30.13 7.35
C VAL A 11 -0.33 28.63 7.09
N ASN A 12 -0.49 28.33 5.80
CA ASN A 12 0.00 27.12 5.16
C ASN A 12 1.49 26.87 5.49
N ARG A 13 1.82 25.85 6.30
CA ARG A 13 2.99 24.95 6.11
C ARG A 13 3.18 23.96 7.28
N ASN A 14 3.18 22.69 6.91
CA ASN A 14 4.18 21.68 7.27
C ASN A 14 4.44 21.29 8.75
N LYS A 15 4.02 20.06 9.04
CA LYS A 15 4.89 18.89 9.35
C LYS A 15 5.54 18.71 10.73
N ASP A 16 5.53 19.66 11.66
CA ASP A 16 6.26 19.45 12.94
C ASP A 16 5.40 19.07 14.16
N ARG A 17 4.14 19.53 14.27
CA ARG A 17 3.26 19.16 15.40
C ARG A 17 2.53 17.83 15.23
N PHE A 18 2.48 17.29 14.01
CA PHE A 18 1.91 15.97 13.74
C PHE A 18 2.84 14.84 14.20
N ARG A 19 4.12 15.13 14.46
CA ARG A 19 5.14 14.11 14.72
C ARG A 19 5.09 13.54 16.14
N ASP A 20 4.72 14.34 17.14
CA ASP A 20 4.74 13.87 18.54
C ASP A 20 3.44 13.13 18.94
N LEU A 21 2.29 13.56 18.42
CA LEU A 21 1.00 12.88 18.63
C LEU A 21 0.85 11.62 17.77
N SER A 22 1.36 11.63 16.53
CA SER A 22 1.39 10.41 15.70
C SER A 22 2.38 9.39 16.25
N SER A 23 3.52 9.81 16.82
CA SER A 23 4.50 8.87 17.39
C SER A 23 3.86 7.97 18.45
N SER A 24 3.07 8.53 19.38
CA SER A 24 2.47 7.74 20.47
C SER A 24 1.23 6.93 20.06
N LEU A 25 0.51 7.33 18.99
CA LEU A 25 -0.64 6.59 18.44
C LEU A 25 -0.20 5.49 17.45
N VAL A 26 0.85 5.72 16.66
CA VAL A 26 1.41 4.76 15.70
C VAL A 26 2.17 3.64 16.39
N LEU A 27 2.85 3.91 17.51
CA LEU A 27 3.57 2.91 18.30
C LEU A 27 2.65 1.84 18.93
N LYS A 28 1.32 2.06 18.97
CA LYS A 28 0.39 1.19 19.69
C LYS A 28 -0.63 0.45 18.82
N ILE A 29 -0.56 0.59 17.50
CA ILE A 29 -1.42 -0.20 16.60
C ILE A 29 -0.64 -1.05 15.60
N PRO A 30 0.22 -1.98 16.07
CA PRO A 30 0.83 -3.00 15.21
C PRO A 30 -0.19 -3.91 14.52
N VAL A 31 -1.45 -3.95 15.00
CA VAL A 31 -2.52 -4.82 14.47
C VAL A 31 -3.15 -4.30 13.16
N ILE A 32 -3.19 -2.98 12.94
CA ILE A 32 -3.82 -2.42 11.73
C ILE A 32 -2.99 -2.73 10.48
N GLY A 33 -1.65 -2.80 10.58
CA GLY A 33 -0.78 -3.05 9.42
C GLY A 33 -1.03 -4.40 8.74
N GLU A 34 -1.18 -5.47 9.52
CA GLU A 34 -1.46 -6.80 9.00
C GLU A 34 -2.89 -6.89 8.42
N LEU A 35 -3.87 -6.27 9.09
CA LEU A 35 -5.25 -6.23 8.63
C LEU A 35 -5.37 -5.50 7.28
N VAL A 36 -4.73 -4.35 7.16
CA VAL A 36 -4.68 -3.55 5.92
C VAL A 36 -4.03 -4.36 4.79
N THR A 37 -2.93 -5.05 5.08
CA THR A 37 -2.26 -5.92 4.10
C THR A 37 -3.18 -7.03 3.62
N LYS A 38 -3.92 -7.69 4.52
CA LYS A 38 -4.91 -8.73 4.16
C LYS A 38 -6.03 -8.19 3.27
N ILE A 39 -6.55 -6.99 3.56
CA ILE A 39 -7.58 -6.34 2.73
C ILE A 39 -7.06 -6.07 1.31
N TYR A 40 -5.84 -5.55 1.19
CA TYR A 40 -5.22 -5.31 -0.12
C TYR A 40 -4.91 -6.60 -0.86
N LEU A 41 -4.49 -7.66 -0.17
CA LEU A 41 -4.27 -8.98 -0.76
C LEU A 41 -5.58 -9.59 -1.28
N ALA A 42 -6.68 -9.44 -0.54
CA ALA A 42 -8.01 -9.86 -1.00
C ALA A 42 -8.45 -9.12 -2.27
N ARG A 43 -8.20 -7.79 -2.32
CA ARG A 43 -8.47 -6.97 -3.50
C ARG A 43 -7.61 -7.38 -4.70
N PHE A 44 -6.33 -7.68 -4.46
CA PHE A 44 -5.43 -8.25 -5.46
C PHE A 44 -6.00 -9.55 -6.02
N CYS A 45 -6.33 -10.52 -5.17
CA CYS A 45 -6.87 -11.81 -5.58
C CYS A 45 -8.15 -11.68 -6.40
N ASN A 46 -9.06 -10.78 -6.01
CA ASN A 46 -10.29 -10.54 -6.76
C ASN A 46 -10.02 -9.97 -8.16
N THR A 47 -9.13 -8.98 -8.25
CA THR A 47 -8.71 -8.39 -9.53
C THR A 47 -8.01 -9.42 -10.40
N MET A 48 -7.10 -10.19 -9.82
CA MET A 48 -6.31 -11.22 -10.49
C MET A 48 -7.21 -12.36 -11.01
N ARG A 49 -8.23 -12.77 -10.25
CA ARG A 49 -9.23 -13.75 -10.68
C ARG A 49 -9.95 -13.31 -11.95
N LEU A 50 -10.36 -12.03 -12.01
CA LEU A 50 -11.01 -11.47 -13.21
C LEU A 50 -10.04 -11.47 -14.39
N LEU A 51 -8.80 -11.02 -14.20
CA LEU A 51 -7.79 -10.93 -15.26
C LEU A 51 -7.37 -12.31 -15.80
N ILE A 52 -7.18 -13.30 -14.92
CA ILE A 52 -6.87 -14.68 -15.33
C ILE A 52 -8.02 -15.27 -16.15
N SER A 53 -9.28 -14.98 -15.79
CA SER A 53 -10.45 -15.43 -16.55
C SER A 53 -10.52 -14.85 -17.97
N THR A 54 -9.88 -13.71 -18.22
CA THR A 54 -9.91 -13.02 -19.53
C THR A 54 -8.85 -13.51 -20.53
N LYS A 55 -8.16 -14.64 -20.25
CA LYS A 55 -7.08 -15.19 -21.09
C LYS A 55 -5.93 -14.21 -21.36
N ILE A 56 -5.76 -13.21 -20.48
CA ILE A 56 -4.63 -12.29 -20.53
C ILE A 56 -3.38 -13.03 -20.01
N PRO A 57 -2.19 -12.84 -20.62
CA PRO A 57 -0.95 -13.41 -20.10
C PRO A 57 -0.75 -13.04 -18.63
N LEU A 58 -0.36 -14.03 -17.81
CA LEU A 58 -0.22 -13.90 -16.36
C LEU A 58 0.66 -12.70 -15.95
N LEU A 59 1.77 -12.50 -16.66
CA LEU A 59 2.67 -11.37 -16.40
C LEU A 59 1.98 -10.00 -16.57
N ARG A 60 1.12 -9.88 -17.59
CA ARG A 60 0.32 -8.68 -17.84
C ARG A 60 -0.77 -8.51 -16.77
N ALA A 61 -1.37 -9.60 -16.31
CA ALA A 61 -2.34 -9.56 -15.22
C ALA A 61 -1.71 -9.08 -13.90
N ILE A 62 -0.49 -9.51 -13.57
CA ILE A 62 0.29 -9.02 -12.42
C ILE A 62 0.60 -7.54 -12.56
N ALA A 63 1.07 -7.11 -13.74
CA ALA A 63 1.36 -5.70 -13.99
C ALA A 63 0.13 -4.80 -13.82
N MET A 64 -1.04 -5.23 -14.30
CA MET A 64 -2.29 -4.47 -14.16
C MET A 64 -2.80 -4.44 -12.72
N SER A 65 -2.82 -5.59 -12.04
CA SER A 65 -3.30 -5.67 -10.65
C SER A 65 -2.46 -4.81 -9.69
N ARG A 66 -1.15 -4.70 -9.92
CA ARG A 66 -0.25 -3.78 -9.20
C ARG A 66 -0.73 -2.32 -9.23
N HIS A 67 -1.14 -1.83 -10.40
CA HIS A 67 -1.60 -0.45 -10.57
C HIS A 67 -2.94 -0.16 -9.89
N THR A 68 -3.77 -1.19 -9.64
CA THR A 68 -5.09 -1.05 -9.00
C THR A 68 -5.03 -0.99 -7.47
N ILE A 69 -4.02 -1.58 -6.85
CA ILE A 69 -3.96 -1.77 -5.39
C ILE A 69 -3.61 -0.47 -4.64
N GLY A 70 -2.76 0.39 -5.22
CA GLY A 70 -2.40 1.69 -4.64
C GLY A 70 -1.68 1.63 -3.28
N PHE A 71 -1.25 0.44 -2.84
CA PHE A 71 -0.55 0.21 -1.59
C PHE A 71 0.91 -0.14 -1.85
N TYR A 72 1.80 0.79 -1.51
CA TYR A 72 3.21 0.76 -1.89
C TYR A 72 3.96 -0.53 -1.50
N PRO A 73 3.79 -1.10 -0.27
CA PRO A 73 4.45 -2.35 0.08
C PRO A 73 4.04 -3.53 -0.82
N VAL A 74 2.74 -3.68 -1.12
CA VAL A 74 2.24 -4.75 -2.00
C VAL A 74 2.64 -4.51 -3.44
N GLU A 75 2.65 -3.25 -3.91
CA GLU A 75 3.10 -2.90 -5.25
C GLU A 75 4.57 -3.29 -5.49
N GLN A 76 5.44 -3.04 -4.51
CA GLN A 76 6.85 -3.42 -4.59
C GLN A 76 7.03 -4.94 -4.60
N SER A 77 6.30 -5.68 -3.76
CA SER A 77 6.30 -7.15 -3.78
C SER A 77 5.84 -7.70 -5.13
N LEU A 78 4.75 -7.17 -5.70
CA LEU A 78 4.25 -7.61 -7.01
C LEU A 78 5.21 -7.27 -8.16
N LYS A 79 5.95 -6.16 -8.06
CA LYS A 79 7.01 -5.82 -9.02
C LYS A 79 8.11 -6.87 -9.00
N GLN A 80 8.57 -7.28 -7.81
CA GLN A 80 9.57 -8.32 -7.65
C GLN A 80 9.07 -9.66 -8.21
N VAL A 81 7.84 -10.05 -7.88
CA VAL A 81 7.19 -11.26 -8.41
C VAL A 81 7.20 -11.27 -9.94
N GLY A 82 6.84 -10.15 -10.58
CA GLY A 82 6.85 -10.03 -12.03
C GLY A 82 8.24 -10.23 -12.65
N LEU A 83 9.29 -9.70 -12.01
CA LEU A 83 10.69 -9.89 -12.45
C LEU A 83 11.13 -11.35 -12.34
N GLU A 84 10.77 -12.00 -11.24
CA GLU A 84 11.14 -13.40 -11.00
C GLU A 84 10.44 -14.37 -11.95
N ILE A 85 9.16 -14.11 -12.25
CA ILE A 85 8.42 -14.88 -13.25
C ILE A 85 9.01 -14.67 -14.64
N MET A 86 9.42 -13.44 -14.99
CA MET A 86 10.15 -13.18 -16.24
C MET A 86 11.47 -13.94 -16.31
N ALA A 87 12.15 -14.12 -15.18
CA ALA A 87 13.37 -14.92 -15.08
C ALA A 87 13.13 -16.44 -15.09
N GLY A 88 11.88 -16.90 -15.19
CA GLY A 88 11.51 -18.31 -15.28
C GLY A 88 11.20 -18.98 -13.93
N LYS A 89 11.12 -18.23 -12.82
CA LYS A 89 10.60 -18.80 -11.56
C LYS A 89 9.10 -19.07 -11.68
N SER A 90 8.64 -20.10 -10.99
CA SER A 90 7.21 -20.39 -10.89
C SER A 90 6.51 -19.35 -10.02
N LEU A 91 5.24 -19.07 -10.32
CA LEU A 91 4.41 -18.10 -9.58
C LEU A 91 4.42 -18.35 -8.07
N HIS A 92 4.31 -19.62 -7.66
CA HIS A 92 4.26 -20.00 -6.25
C HIS A 92 5.54 -19.60 -5.51
N LEU A 93 6.70 -19.85 -6.11
CA LEU A 93 8.00 -19.52 -5.50
C LEU A 93 8.22 -18.01 -5.39
N SER A 94 7.63 -17.23 -6.28
CA SER A 94 7.76 -15.77 -6.26
C SER A 94 6.81 -15.06 -5.30
N LEU A 95 5.77 -15.74 -4.80
CA LEU A 95 4.80 -15.19 -3.86
C LEU A 95 5.11 -15.49 -2.38
N GLN A 96 6.11 -16.34 -2.14
CA GLN A 96 6.56 -16.76 -0.81
C GLN A 96 7.57 -15.76 -0.23
#